data_AF-A0A523J9J6-F1
#
_entry.id   AF-A0A523J9J6-F1
#
_cell.length_a   1.000
_cell.length_b   1.000
_cell.length_c   1.000
_cell.angle_alpha   90.00
_cell.angle_beta   90.00
_cell.angle_gamma   90.00
#
_symmetry.space_group_name_H-M   'P 1'
#
loop_
_entity.id
_entity.type
_entity.pdbx_description
1 polymer ?
#
loop_
_entity_poly.entity_id
_entity_poly.type
_entity_poly.pdbx_seq_one_letter_code
_entity_poly.pdbx_strand_id
1 'polypeptide(L)'
;MLNGSEELYREHLEDLIGKWNGIMGEEQKDHRIEVNTMLPLDKLTDILATMIISNVFDRQGLLEESYAIKRAEKLIDYIQTRLEILKRISNIREGIVKTRNLN
;
A
#
# COMPACT_ATOMS: atom_id res chain seq x y z
N MET A 1 1.10 14.68 -23.74
CA MET A 1 0.53 13.31 -23.74
C MET A 1 1.17 12.52 -22.60
N LEU A 2 0.68 12.68 -21.37
CA LEU A 2 1.13 11.93 -20.17
C LEU A 2 0.00 11.09 -19.54
N ASN A 3 -1.25 11.31 -19.96
CA ASN A 3 -2.44 10.73 -19.32
C ASN A 3 -2.50 9.20 -19.38
N GLY A 4 -1.91 8.57 -20.41
CA GLY A 4 -1.95 7.10 -20.54
C GLY A 4 -1.08 6.36 -19.53
N SER A 5 0.04 6.96 -19.09
CA SER A 5 0.90 6.33 -18.08
C SER A 5 0.37 6.59 -16.66
N GLU A 6 -0.08 7.81 -16.37
CA GLU A 6 -0.54 8.15 -15.02
C GLU A 6 -1.77 7.35 -14.60
N GLU A 7 -2.69 7.08 -15.53
CA GLU A 7 -3.87 6.26 -15.25
C GLU A 7 -3.50 4.82 -14.87
N LEU A 8 -2.51 4.22 -15.53
CA LEU A 8 -2.03 2.88 -15.19
C LEU A 8 -1.46 2.82 -13.77
N TYR A 9 -0.72 3.85 -13.33
CA TYR A 9 -0.23 3.91 -11.95
C TYR A 9 -1.37 4.10 -10.95
N ARG A 10 -2.38 4.87 -11.33
CA ARG A 10 -3.58 5.14 -10.51
C ARG A 10 -4.39 3.86 -10.29
N GLU A 11 -4.68 3.12 -11.37
CA GLU A 11 -5.34 1.81 -11.32
C GLU A 11 -4.54 0.81 -10.48
N HIS A 12 -3.22 0.78 -10.63
CA HIS A 12 -2.38 -0.13 -9.86
C HIS A 12 -2.36 0.23 -8.37
N LEU A 13 -2.29 1.52 -8.01
CA LEU A 13 -2.42 1.96 -6.63
C LEU A 13 -3.77 1.55 -6.06
N GLU A 14 -4.86 1.75 -6.80
CA GLU A 14 -6.20 1.34 -6.39
C GLU A 14 -6.31 -0.16 -6.08
N ASP A 15 -5.79 -1.01 -6.97
CA ASP A 15 -5.72 -2.47 -6.75
C ASP A 15 -4.91 -2.83 -5.49
N LEU A 16 -3.77 -2.19 -5.27
CA LEU A 16 -2.93 -2.43 -4.10
C LEU A 16 -3.61 -1.99 -2.79
N ILE A 17 -4.32 -0.86 -2.80
CA ILE A 17 -5.12 -0.41 -1.65
C ILE A 17 -6.27 -1.38 -1.40
N GLY A 18 -6.94 -1.88 -2.44
CA GLY A 18 -7.95 -2.93 -2.31
C GLY A 18 -7.40 -4.17 -1.64
N LYS A 19 -6.22 -4.65 -2.07
CA LYS A 19 -5.52 -5.79 -1.45
C LYS A 19 -5.14 -5.51 0.00
N TRP A 20 -4.64 -4.31 0.30
CA TRP A 20 -4.31 -3.89 1.67
C TRP A 20 -5.53 -3.97 2.58
N ASN A 21 -6.64 -3.36 2.16
CA ASN A 21 -7.88 -3.33 2.91
C ASN A 21 -8.49 -4.74 3.07
N GLY A 22 -8.32 -5.61 2.06
CA GLY A 22 -8.79 -7.00 2.11
C GLY A 22 -8.02 -7.92 3.07
N ILE A 23 -6.77 -7.56 3.43
CA ILE A 23 -6.01 -8.28 4.47
C ILE A 23 -6.54 -7.94 5.87
N MET A 24 -7.16 -6.76 6.04
CA MET A 24 -7.63 -6.30 7.35
C MET A 24 -8.98 -6.93 7.71
N GLY A 25 -9.01 -7.60 8.86
CA GLY A 25 -10.24 -8.16 9.42
C GLY A 25 -11.17 -7.07 9.96
N GLU A 26 -12.37 -7.46 10.38
CA GLU A 26 -13.39 -6.52 10.90
C GLU A 26 -12.90 -5.71 12.12
N GLU A 27 -12.04 -6.30 12.95
CA GLU A 27 -11.43 -5.63 14.11
C GLU A 27 -10.49 -4.47 13.72
N GLN A 28 -9.99 -4.46 12.48
CA GLN A 28 -9.07 -3.44 11.95
C GLN A 28 -9.71 -2.59 10.84
N LYS A 29 -11.04 -2.61 10.71
CA LYS A 29 -11.74 -1.87 9.65
C LYS A 29 -11.42 -0.37 9.66
N ASP A 30 -11.20 0.23 10.83
CA ASP A 30 -10.89 1.65 11.00
C ASP A 30 -9.45 2.00 10.55
N HIS A 31 -8.62 0.99 10.26
CA HIS A 31 -7.28 1.14 9.67
C HIS A 31 -7.28 0.94 8.15
N ARG A 32 -8.45 0.72 7.53
CA ARG A 32 -8.57 0.70 6.08
C ARG A 32 -8.25 2.07 5.51
N ILE A 33 -7.62 2.06 4.35
CA ILE A 33 -7.27 3.26 3.62
C ILE A 33 -8.48 3.67 2.81
N GLU A 34 -9.04 4.82 3.15
CA GLU A 34 -10.05 5.51 2.36
C GLU A 34 -9.39 6.69 1.66
N VAL A 35 -9.24 6.60 0.33
CA VAL A 35 -8.66 7.66 -0.49
C VAL A 35 -9.45 7.81 -1.78
N ASN A 36 -9.59 9.05 -2.24
CA ASN A 36 -10.16 9.33 -3.56
C ASN A 36 -9.07 9.12 -4.63
N THR A 37 -9.18 8.03 -5.40
CA THR A 37 -8.22 7.69 -6.46
C THR A 37 -8.28 8.64 -7.65
N MET A 38 -9.35 9.43 -7.81
CA MET A 38 -9.52 10.43 -8.87
C MET A 38 -8.67 11.70 -8.69
N LEU A 39 -7.94 11.84 -7.57
CA LEU A 39 -7.00 12.94 -7.35
C LEU A 39 -5.81 12.85 -8.32
N PRO A 40 -5.22 13.95 -8.81
CA PRO A 40 -3.97 13.93 -9.58
C PRO A 40 -2.90 12.99 -8.98
N LEU A 41 -2.11 12.30 -9.83
CA LEU A 41 -1.26 11.18 -9.41
C LEU A 41 -0.24 11.60 -8.33
N ASP A 42 0.31 12.81 -8.46
CA ASP A 42 1.19 13.44 -7.47
C ASP A 42 0.51 13.55 -6.10
N LYS A 43 -0.72 14.09 -6.05
CA LYS A 43 -1.48 14.27 -4.81
C LYS A 43 -1.91 12.95 -4.22
N LEU A 44 -2.37 12.02 -5.05
CA LEU A 44 -2.74 10.67 -4.62
C LEU A 44 -1.53 9.98 -3.95
N THR A 45 -0.36 10.06 -4.58
CA THR A 45 0.87 9.46 -4.09
C THR A 45 1.29 10.07 -2.75
N ASP A 46 1.25 11.40 -2.60
CA ASP A 46 1.63 12.07 -1.36
C ASP A 46 0.67 11.75 -0.20
N ILE A 47 -0.63 11.67 -0.47
CA ILE A 47 -1.66 11.29 0.51
C ILE A 47 -1.50 9.82 0.92
N LEU A 48 -1.23 8.93 -0.02
CA LEU A 48 -1.02 7.51 0.30
C LEU A 48 0.27 7.29 1.10
N ALA A 49 1.37 7.97 0.72
CA ALA A 49 2.59 7.97 1.51
C ALA A 49 2.32 8.47 2.94
N THR A 50 1.49 9.52 3.06
CA THR A 50 0.70 9.94 4.23
C THR A 50 0.35 8.86 5.23
N MET A 51 -0.47 7.95 4.73
CA MET A 51 -1.23 6.98 5.50
C MET A 51 -0.47 5.67 5.71
N ILE A 52 0.39 5.30 4.75
CA ILE A 52 0.98 3.95 4.68
C ILE A 52 2.40 3.91 5.24
N ILE A 53 3.20 4.93 4.94
CA ILE A 53 4.61 4.95 5.32
C ILE A 53 4.68 5.53 6.73
N SER A 54 5.01 4.73 7.74
CA SER A 54 5.15 5.23 9.11
C SER A 54 6.50 5.89 9.38
N ASN A 55 7.55 5.45 8.68
CA ASN A 55 8.91 5.97 8.82
C ASN A 55 9.04 7.35 8.15
N VAL A 56 9.50 8.35 8.91
CA VAL A 56 9.63 9.72 8.41
C VAL A 56 10.72 9.88 7.34
N PHE A 57 11.79 9.09 7.41
CA PHE A 57 12.89 9.13 6.44
C PHE A 57 12.47 8.53 5.10
N ASP A 58 11.75 7.40 5.12
CA ASP A 58 11.22 6.78 3.90
C ASP A 58 10.24 7.73 3.19
N ARG A 59 9.38 8.41 3.98
CA ARG A 59 8.45 9.41 3.47
C ARG A 59 9.19 10.61 2.86
N GLN A 60 10.24 11.09 3.52
CA GLN A 60 11.08 12.18 3.02
C GLN A 60 11.76 11.81 1.70
N GLY A 61 12.32 10.60 1.58
CA GLY A 61 12.93 10.13 0.33
C GLY A 61 11.94 10.03 -0.84
N LEU A 62 10.65 9.85 -0.53
CA LEU A 62 9.58 9.87 -1.53
C LEU A 62 9.22 11.31 -1.93
N LEU A 63 9.15 12.25 -0.99
CA LEU A 63 8.89 13.67 -1.24
C LEU A 63 10.00 14.36 -2.05
N GLU A 64 11.26 13.94 -1.89
CA GLU A 64 12.41 14.48 -2.62
C GLU A 64 12.40 14.12 -4.12
N GLU A 65 11.68 13.08 -4.50
CA GLU A 65 11.57 12.67 -5.90
C GLU A 65 10.63 13.60 -6.65
N SER A 66 11.17 14.41 -7.56
CA SER A 66 10.41 15.47 -8.23
C SER A 66 9.43 14.95 -9.29
N TYR A 67 9.67 13.75 -9.84
CA TYR A 67 8.82 13.18 -10.89
C TYR A 67 7.69 12.34 -10.28
N ALA A 68 6.43 12.76 -10.52
CA ALA A 68 5.25 12.10 -9.96
C ALA A 68 5.19 10.59 -10.28
N ILE A 69 5.53 10.19 -11.51
CA ILE A 69 5.57 8.79 -11.93
C ILE A 69 6.59 8.00 -11.10
N LYS A 70 7.81 8.52 -10.92
CA LYS A 70 8.84 7.85 -10.12
C LYS A 70 8.47 7.78 -8.64
N ARG A 71 7.78 8.80 -8.12
CA ARG A 71 7.21 8.74 -6.76
C ARG A 71 6.19 7.62 -6.65
N ALA A 72 5.30 7.49 -7.63
CA ALA A 72 4.29 6.45 -7.66
C ALA A 72 4.92 5.05 -7.73
N GLU A 73 5.95 4.86 -8.56
CA GLU A 73 6.73 3.60 -8.62
C GLU A 73 7.32 3.23 -7.25
N LYS A 74 8.02 4.16 -6.60
CA LYS A 74 8.59 3.94 -5.26
C LYS A 74 7.52 3.59 -4.23
N LEU A 75 6.37 4.27 -4.29
CA LEU A 75 5.25 3.98 -3.39
C LEU A 75 4.67 2.58 -3.65
N ILE A 76 4.47 2.22 -4.92
CA ILE A 76 3.98 0.89 -5.33
C ILE A 76 4.91 -0.20 -4.79
N ASP A 77 6.21 -0.08 -5.00
CA ASP A 77 7.21 -1.05 -4.50
C ASP A 77 7.14 -1.18 -2.98
N TYR A 78 6.98 -0.05 -2.27
CA TYR A 78 6.83 -0.04 -0.82
C TYR A 78 5.56 -0.79 -0.38
N ILE A 79 4.41 -0.48 -1.00
CA ILE A 79 3.13 -1.13 -0.66
C ILE A 79 3.19 -2.63 -0.96
N GLN A 80 3.71 -3.02 -2.12
CA GLN A 80 3.85 -4.43 -2.50
C GLN A 80 4.72 -5.19 -1.50
N THR A 81 5.88 -4.65 -1.13
CA THR A 81 6.77 -5.24 -0.13
C THR A 81 6.05 -5.43 1.21
N ARG A 82 5.26 -4.44 1.65
CA ARG A 82 4.48 -4.53 2.89
C ARG A 82 3.39 -5.60 2.81
N LEU A 83 2.66 -5.68 1.70
CA LEU A 83 1.65 -6.72 1.48
C LEU A 83 2.26 -8.12 1.52
N GLU A 84 3.43 -8.32 0.93
CA GLU A 84 4.15 -9.60 1.00
C GLU A 84 4.53 -9.97 2.44
N ILE A 85 5.04 -9.01 3.22
CA ILE A 85 5.36 -9.22 4.63
C ILE A 85 4.10 -9.62 5.41
N LEU A 86 2.99 -8.89 5.22
CA LEU A 86 1.72 -9.19 5.89
C LEU A 86 1.21 -10.59 5.54
N LYS A 87 1.26 -10.96 4.26
CA LYS A 87 0.87 -12.30 3.78
C LYS A 87 1.73 -13.40 4.41
N ARG A 88 3.05 -13.21 4.48
CA ARG A 88 3.97 -14.15 5.13
C ARG A 88 3.65 -14.31 6.62
N ILE A 89 3.41 -13.21 7.34
CA ILE A 89 3.06 -13.23 8.75
C ILE A 89 1.73 -13.97 8.97
N SER A 90 0.72 -13.73 8.13
CA SER A 90 -0.56 -14.44 8.20
C SER A 90 -0.39 -15.95 8.06
N ASN A 91 0.35 -16.40 7.03
CA ASN A 91 0.62 -17.82 6.81
C ASN A 91 1.33 -18.48 8.00
N ILE A 92 2.30 -17.79 8.61
CA ILE A 92 3.01 -18.28 9.81
C ILE A 92 2.03 -18.45 10.98
N ARG A 93 1.15 -17.46 11.21
CA ARG A 93 0.15 -17.52 12.29
C ARG A 93 -0.81 -18.69 12.09
N GLU A 94 -1.33 -18.90 10.89
CA GLU A 94 -2.21 -20.04 10.58
C GLU A 94 -1.52 -21.39 10.82
N GLY A 95 -0.24 -21.50 10.45
CA GLY A 95 0.57 -22.69 10.72
C GLY A 95 0.66 -22.99 12.22
N ILE A 96 0.98 -21.98 13.03
CA ILE A 96 1.06 -22.11 14.50
C ILE A 96 -0.29 -22.53 15.11
N VAL A 97 -1.39 -21.93 14.67
CA VAL A 97 -2.75 -22.26 15.16
C VAL A 97 -3.10 -23.71 14.83
N LYS A 98 -2.84 -24.17 13.60
CA LYS A 98 -3.08 -25.56 13.20
C LYS A 98 -2.29 -26.54 14.06
N THR A 99 -1.01 -26.29 14.32
CA THR A 99 -0.19 -27.16 15.18
C THR A 99 -0.69 -27.18 16.63
N ARG A 100 -1.19 -26.06 17.15
CA ARG A 100 -1.76 -25.98 18.51
C ARG A 100 -3.08 -26.75 18.65
N ASN A 101 -3.92 -26.78 17.62
CA ASN A 101 -5.20 -27.49 17.64
C ASN A 101 -5.09 -29.00 17.38
N LEU A 102 -3.88 -29.50 17.08
CA LEU A 102 -3.59 -30.92 16.86
C LEU A 102 -2.98 -31.61 18.10
N ASN A 103 -2.71 -30.85 19.17
CA ASN A 103 -2.25 -31.35 20.48
C ASN A 103 -3.37 -31.19 21.52
#